data_AF-A0A1H3QVA1-F1
#
_entry.id   AF-A0A1H3QVA1-F1
#
_cell.length_a   1.000
_cell.length_b   1.000
_cell.length_c   1.000
_cell.angle_alpha   90.00
_cell.angle_beta   90.00
_cell.angle_gamma   90.00
#
_symmetry.space_group_name_H-M   'P 1'
#
loop_
_entity.id
_entity.type
_entity.pdbx_description
1 polymer ?
#
loop_
_entity_poly.entity_id
_entity_poly.type
_entity_poly.pdbx_seq_one_letter_code
_entity_poly.pdbx_strand_id
1 'polypeptide(L)'
;MKVEEAADTIAKFFNDLIGAWVPGAVLAVGLALMHLGPVQLQSMFKLGDTISASLTFAGVLFAVGHALLALHEQILKKLLSKFGLATPFDEAGAKMRQSYEWFAELVKVHQTGAGAKDWEYKDLRSVALSVSTEAASLGRRFMFISLLCNGVGTALAILAFDFAACSLLFPQLLFAYDHAAPWLIQAILLLGIALALFKHGEVFYSRAMATPFSVAAAELKFKRDANAN
;
A
#
# COMPACT_ATOMS: atom_id res chain seq x y z
N MET A 1 18.05 -16.13 19.16
CA MET A 1 17.00 -15.22 18.65
C MET A 1 16.03 -14.98 19.78
N LYS A 2 15.81 -13.73 20.19
CA LYS A 2 14.85 -13.44 21.26
C LYS A 2 13.43 -13.66 20.71
N VAL A 3 12.52 -14.17 21.55
CA VAL A 3 11.13 -14.49 21.13
C VAL A 3 10.44 -13.27 20.50
N GLU A 4 10.76 -12.08 20.98
CA GLU A 4 10.26 -10.79 20.47
C GLU A 4 10.73 -10.50 19.03
N GLU A 5 11.99 -10.81 18.70
CA GLU A 5 12.53 -10.64 17.34
C GLU A 5 11.88 -11.62 16.34
N ALA A 6 11.57 -12.83 16.81
CA ALA A 6 10.84 -13.82 16.02
C ALA A 6 9.41 -13.34 15.73
N ALA A 7 8.70 -12.85 16.75
CA ALA A 7 7.36 -12.31 16.61
C ALA A 7 7.30 -11.10 15.66
N ASP A 8 8.26 -10.18 15.75
CA ASP A 8 8.33 -9.00 14.87
C ASP A 8 8.64 -9.39 13.41
N THR A 9 9.51 -10.40 13.20
CA THR A 9 9.79 -10.92 11.86
C THR A 9 8.56 -11.60 11.25
N ILE A 10 7.85 -12.40 12.04
CA ILE A 10 6.61 -13.07 11.63
C ILE A 10 5.53 -12.03 11.29
N ALA A 11 5.35 -11.01 12.13
CA ALA A 11 4.38 -9.94 11.89
C ALA A 11 4.69 -9.16 10.59
N LYS A 12 5.97 -8.88 10.30
CA LYS A 12 6.38 -8.25 9.03
C LYS A 12 6.07 -9.12 7.82
N PHE A 13 6.34 -10.42 7.91
CA PHE A 13 6.00 -11.37 6.85
C PHE A 13 4.49 -11.43 6.62
N PHE A 14 3.68 -11.48 7.68
CA PHE A 14 2.22 -11.45 7.56
C PHE A 14 1.70 -10.15 6.95
N ASN A 15 2.29 -9.00 7.28
CA ASN A 15 1.90 -7.75 6.64
C ASN A 15 2.17 -7.77 5.13
N ASP A 16 3.31 -8.28 4.69
CA ASP A 16 3.60 -8.40 3.25
C ASP A 16 2.63 -9.36 2.55
N LEU A 17 2.38 -10.51 3.19
CA LEU A 17 1.43 -11.51 2.74
C LEU A 17 0.01 -10.95 2.59
N ILE A 18 -0.48 -10.23 3.61
CA ILE A 18 -1.79 -9.55 3.57
C ILE A 18 -1.81 -8.48 2.48
N GLY A 19 -0.71 -7.73 2.35
CA GLY A 19 -0.57 -6.64 1.38
C GLY A 19 -0.68 -7.11 -0.07
N ALA A 20 -0.28 -8.34 -0.36
CA ALA A 20 -0.45 -8.96 -1.67
C ALA A 20 -1.76 -9.76 -1.78
N TRP A 21 -2.09 -10.60 -0.79
CA TRP A 21 -3.26 -11.48 -0.85
C TRP A 21 -4.58 -10.72 -0.90
N VAL A 22 -4.73 -9.63 -0.15
CA VAL A 22 -6.01 -8.90 -0.10
C VAL A 22 -6.35 -8.26 -1.45
N PRO A 23 -5.47 -7.47 -2.10
CA PRO A 23 -5.72 -6.99 -3.45
C PRO A 23 -5.98 -8.11 -4.47
N GLY A 24 -5.19 -9.18 -4.40
CA GLY A 24 -5.35 -10.34 -5.29
C GLY A 24 -6.71 -11.00 -5.10
N ALA A 25 -7.15 -11.20 -3.85
CA ALA A 25 -8.44 -11.78 -3.52
C ALA A 25 -9.60 -10.90 -3.99
N VAL A 26 -9.51 -9.57 -3.81
CA VAL A 26 -10.52 -8.62 -4.29
C VAL A 26 -10.70 -8.75 -5.80
N LEU A 27 -9.60 -8.80 -6.57
CA LEU A 27 -9.69 -8.97 -8.02
C LEU A 27 -10.26 -10.35 -8.39
N ALA A 28 -9.71 -11.43 -7.83
CA ALA A 28 -10.09 -12.80 -8.18
C ALA A 28 -11.56 -13.08 -7.85
N VAL A 29 -12.02 -12.70 -6.66
CA VAL A 29 -13.42 -12.85 -6.24
C VAL A 29 -14.32 -11.94 -7.07
N GLY A 30 -13.90 -10.70 -7.34
CA GLY A 30 -14.66 -9.77 -8.17
C GLY A 30 -14.91 -10.30 -9.58
N LEU A 31 -13.87 -10.81 -10.24
CA LEU A 31 -13.97 -11.41 -11.58
C LEU A 31 -14.81 -12.70 -11.55
N ALA A 32 -14.61 -13.56 -10.56
CA ALA A 32 -15.38 -14.80 -10.42
C ALA A 32 -16.86 -14.52 -10.22
N LEU A 33 -17.23 -13.55 -9.36
CA LEU A 33 -18.62 -13.13 -9.20
C LEU A 33 -19.18 -12.59 -10.52
N MET A 34 -18.44 -11.69 -11.17
CA MET A 34 -18.90 -10.98 -12.37
C MET A 34 -19.12 -11.89 -13.58
N HIS A 35 -18.25 -12.87 -13.80
CA HIS A 35 -18.30 -13.72 -15.00
C HIS A 35 -18.88 -15.11 -14.75
N LEU A 36 -18.65 -15.70 -13.57
CA LEU A 36 -19.02 -17.09 -13.28
C LEU A 36 -20.26 -17.19 -12.41
N GLY A 37 -20.55 -16.15 -11.60
CA GLY A 37 -21.66 -16.14 -10.67
C GLY A 37 -21.38 -16.87 -9.34
N PRO A 38 -22.36 -16.84 -8.41
CA PRO A 38 -22.16 -17.27 -7.03
C PRO A 38 -21.97 -18.78 -6.86
N VAL A 39 -22.59 -19.61 -7.71
CA VAL A 39 -22.53 -21.08 -7.60
C VAL A 39 -21.14 -21.60 -7.94
N GLN A 40 -20.52 -21.05 -8.97
CA GLN A 40 -19.18 -21.37 -9.42
C GLN A 40 -18.14 -20.86 -8.42
N LEU A 41 -18.36 -19.67 -7.85
CA LEU A 41 -17.53 -19.16 -6.77
C LEU A 41 -17.54 -20.10 -5.54
N GLN A 42 -18.71 -20.60 -5.13
CA GLN A 42 -18.79 -21.61 -4.06
C GLN A 42 -18.00 -22.88 -4.39
N SER A 43 -18.01 -23.30 -5.66
CA SER A 43 -17.23 -24.45 -6.11
C SER A 43 -15.72 -24.19 -6.07
N MET A 44 -15.27 -22.96 -6.35
CA MET A 44 -13.85 -22.58 -6.19
C MET A 44 -13.40 -22.65 -4.73
N PHE A 45 -14.27 -22.25 -3.80
CA PHE A 45 -13.97 -22.37 -2.37
C PHE A 45 -13.88 -23.84 -1.92
N LYS A 46 -14.74 -24.72 -2.44
CA LYS A 46 -14.67 -26.17 -2.20
C LYS A 46 -13.41 -26.81 -2.81
N LEU A 47 -12.91 -26.31 -3.95
CA LEU A 47 -11.64 -26.77 -4.51
C LEU A 47 -10.46 -26.53 -3.54
N GLY A 48 -10.58 -25.52 -2.66
CA GLY A 48 -9.62 -25.23 -1.60
C GLY A 48 -9.52 -26.29 -0.51
N ASP A 49 -10.39 -27.32 -0.49
CA ASP A 49 -10.43 -28.33 0.57
C ASP A 49 -9.15 -29.19 0.65
N THR A 50 -8.30 -29.17 -0.38
CA THR A 50 -6.98 -29.81 -0.36
C THR A 50 -5.87 -28.81 -0.06
N ILE A 51 -4.88 -29.23 0.74
CA ILE A 51 -3.72 -28.39 1.11
C ILE A 51 -2.99 -27.89 -0.15
N SER A 52 -2.82 -28.73 -1.17
CA SER A 52 -2.14 -28.35 -2.42
C SER A 52 -2.91 -27.29 -3.20
N ALA A 53 -4.23 -27.42 -3.33
CA ALA A 53 -5.05 -26.42 -4.01
C ALA A 53 -5.08 -25.09 -3.24
N SER A 54 -5.21 -25.14 -1.91
CA SER A 54 -5.15 -23.94 -1.05
C SER A 54 -3.81 -23.20 -1.17
N LEU A 55 -2.69 -23.92 -1.14
CA LEU A 55 -1.36 -23.30 -1.32
C LEU A 55 -1.16 -22.72 -2.72
N THR A 56 -1.65 -23.43 -3.75
CA THR A 56 -1.60 -22.93 -5.13
C THR A 56 -2.43 -21.66 -5.28
N PHE A 57 -3.64 -21.65 -4.75
CA PHE A 57 -4.52 -20.49 -4.76
C PHE A 57 -3.90 -19.31 -4.03
N ALA A 58 -3.34 -19.53 -2.84
CA ALA A 58 -2.60 -18.52 -2.08
C ALA A 58 -1.41 -17.95 -2.87
N GLY A 59 -0.65 -18.80 -3.57
CA GLY A 59 0.44 -18.38 -4.44
C GLY A 59 -0.02 -17.53 -5.63
N VAL A 60 -1.15 -17.89 -6.25
CA VAL A 60 -1.76 -17.11 -7.34
C VAL A 60 -2.24 -15.75 -6.83
N LEU A 61 -2.95 -15.71 -5.70
CA LEU A 61 -3.40 -14.44 -5.10
C LEU A 61 -2.23 -13.53 -4.76
N PHE A 62 -1.14 -14.09 -4.23
CA PHE A 62 0.09 -13.35 -3.96
C PHE A 62 0.68 -12.73 -5.23
N ALA A 63 0.83 -13.53 -6.29
CA ALA A 63 1.35 -13.06 -7.57
C ALA A 63 0.47 -11.97 -8.20
N VAL A 64 -0.86 -12.15 -8.19
CA VAL A 64 -1.82 -11.17 -8.68
C VAL A 64 -1.75 -9.87 -7.86
N GLY A 65 -1.65 -9.97 -6.53
CA GLY A 65 -1.48 -8.82 -5.65
C GLY A 65 -0.26 -7.96 -6.00
N HIS A 66 0.89 -8.60 -6.20
CA HIS A 66 2.10 -7.88 -6.63
C HIS A 66 1.97 -7.31 -8.05
N ALA A 67 1.33 -8.03 -8.96
CA ALA A 67 1.06 -7.53 -10.31
C ALA A 67 0.18 -6.27 -10.27
N LEU A 68 -0.84 -6.23 -9.40
CA LEU A 68 -1.68 -5.05 -9.19
C LEU A 68 -0.89 -3.85 -8.67
N LEU A 69 -0.01 -4.06 -7.69
CA LEU A 69 0.86 -3.00 -7.17
C LEU A 69 1.86 -2.50 -8.23
N ALA A 70 2.43 -3.39 -9.02
CA ALA A 70 3.32 -3.04 -10.12
C ALA A 70 2.57 -2.25 -11.20
N LEU A 71 1.37 -2.69 -11.57
CA LEU A 71 0.50 -1.99 -12.52
C LEU A 71 0.14 -0.59 -12.00
N HIS A 72 -0.17 -0.48 -10.72
CA HIS A 72 -0.43 0.81 -10.08
C HIS A 72 0.74 1.77 -10.28
N GLU A 73 1.94 1.38 -9.85
CA GLU A 73 3.11 2.26 -9.84
C GLU A 73 3.59 2.60 -11.26
N GLN A 74 3.56 1.63 -12.18
CA GLN A 74 4.10 1.81 -13.53
C GLN A 74 3.14 2.53 -14.48
N ILE A 75 1.84 2.29 -14.35
CA ILE A 75 0.82 2.72 -15.32
C ILE A 75 -0.21 3.63 -14.65
N LEU A 76 -0.95 3.12 -13.66
CA LEU A 76 -2.16 3.82 -13.17
C LEU A 76 -1.82 5.14 -12.49
N LYS A 77 -0.78 5.17 -11.65
CA LYS A 77 -0.31 6.38 -10.97
C LYS A 77 0.11 7.48 -11.96
N LYS A 78 0.80 7.11 -13.05
CA LYS A 78 1.19 8.04 -14.12
C LYS A 78 -0.03 8.56 -14.89
N LEU A 79 -1.04 7.70 -15.08
CA LEU A 79 -2.27 8.11 -15.73
C LEU A 79 -3.05 9.09 -14.84
N LEU A 80 -3.25 8.74 -13.57
CA LEU A 80 -3.95 9.56 -12.60
C LEU A 80 -3.25 10.92 -12.41
N SER A 81 -1.92 10.97 -12.40
CA SER A 81 -1.20 12.23 -12.27
C SER A 81 -1.36 13.14 -13.48
N LYS A 82 -1.43 12.60 -14.71
CA LYS A 82 -1.74 13.37 -15.92
C LYS A 82 -3.11 14.05 -15.85
N PHE A 83 -4.08 13.40 -15.19
CA PHE A 83 -5.42 13.94 -14.98
C PHE A 83 -5.55 14.78 -13.69
N GLY A 84 -4.46 15.02 -12.96
CA GLY A 84 -4.50 15.75 -11.68
C GLY A 84 -5.21 14.99 -10.55
N LEU A 85 -5.52 13.70 -10.75
CA LEU A 85 -6.18 12.84 -9.77
C LEU A 85 -5.18 12.19 -8.81
N ALA A 86 -3.89 12.16 -9.17
CA ALA A 86 -2.84 11.75 -8.26
C ALA A 86 -1.76 12.82 -8.11
N THR A 87 -1.28 13.03 -6.88
CA THR A 87 -0.20 13.98 -6.60
C THR A 87 1.08 13.23 -6.22
N PRO A 88 2.21 13.52 -6.88
CA PRO A 88 3.48 12.98 -6.43
C PRO A 88 3.79 13.49 -5.03
N PHE A 89 4.58 12.73 -4.28
CA PHE A 89 5.06 13.18 -2.99
C PHE A 89 5.96 14.42 -3.17
N ASP A 90 5.59 15.51 -2.51
CA ASP A 90 6.34 16.75 -2.51
C ASP A 90 7.50 16.68 -1.49
N GLU A 91 8.65 16.23 -1.96
CA GLU A 91 9.87 16.17 -1.15
C GLU A 91 10.35 17.56 -0.74
N ALA A 92 10.19 18.58 -1.61
CA ALA A 92 10.62 19.94 -1.30
C ALA A 92 9.78 20.52 -0.15
N GLY A 93 8.47 20.40 -0.22
CA GLY A 93 7.58 20.79 0.87
C GLY A 93 7.78 19.95 2.14
N ALA A 94 8.17 18.67 2.02
CA ALA A 94 8.51 17.84 3.17
C ALA A 94 9.80 18.28 3.87
N LYS A 95 10.80 18.77 3.11
CA LYS A 95 12.05 19.33 3.66
C LYS A 95 11.83 20.62 4.45
N MET A 96 10.80 21.40 4.11
CA MET A 96 10.42 22.62 4.84
C MET A 96 9.68 22.34 6.16
N ARG A 97 9.42 21.08 6.51
CA ARG A 97 8.76 20.75 7.78
C ARG A 97 9.76 20.84 8.92
N GLN A 98 9.36 21.48 10.00
CA GLN A 98 10.17 21.60 11.22
C GLN A 98 10.69 20.25 11.76
N SER A 99 9.93 19.17 11.60
CA SER A 99 10.36 17.82 12.00
C SER A 99 11.58 17.34 11.21
N TYR A 100 11.66 17.65 9.92
CA TYR A 100 12.81 17.32 9.08
C TYR A 100 14.01 18.17 9.47
N GLU A 101 13.81 19.49 9.60
CA GLU A 101 14.89 20.43 9.94
C GLU A 101 15.54 20.06 11.29
N TRP A 102 14.73 19.80 12.32
CA TRP A 102 15.24 19.36 13.62
C TRP A 102 16.01 18.05 13.55
N PHE A 103 15.53 17.07 12.80
CA PHE A 103 16.24 15.82 12.65
C PHE A 103 17.57 16.00 11.90
N ALA A 104 17.56 16.77 10.80
CA ALA A 104 18.74 17.06 10.02
C ALA A 104 19.81 17.80 10.85
N GLU A 105 19.40 18.75 11.70
CA GLU A 105 20.29 19.44 12.61
C GLU A 105 20.93 18.48 13.63
N LEU A 106 20.14 17.61 14.26
CA LEU A 106 20.63 16.61 15.22
C LEU A 106 21.66 15.67 14.60
N VAL A 107 21.45 15.26 13.34
CA VAL A 107 22.38 14.41 12.59
C VAL A 107 23.65 15.19 12.23
N LYS A 108 23.53 16.45 11.77
CA LYS A 108 24.69 17.30 11.41
C LYS A 108 25.66 17.49 12.57
N VAL A 109 25.17 17.65 13.79
CA VAL A 109 26.02 17.77 15.00
C VAL A 109 26.93 16.54 15.18
N HIS A 110 26.45 15.35 14.82
CA HIS A 110 27.20 14.09 14.93
C HIS A 110 28.10 13.80 13.72
N GLN A 111 27.98 14.56 12.63
CA GLN A 111 28.78 14.41 11.40
C GLN A 111 30.00 15.34 11.35
N THR A 112 30.41 15.91 12.48
CA THR A 112 31.54 16.84 12.54
C THR A 112 32.87 16.13 12.18
N GLY A 113 33.40 16.41 10.98
CA GLY A 113 34.67 15.86 10.49
C GLY A 113 34.87 16.08 8.97
N ALA A 114 36.09 15.81 8.49
CA ALA A 114 36.50 16.05 7.08
C ALA A 114 35.78 15.20 6.01
N GLY A 115 34.79 14.39 6.41
CA GLY A 115 33.97 13.54 5.53
C GLY A 115 32.46 13.83 5.60
N ALA A 116 32.05 14.99 6.13
CA ALA A 116 30.65 15.40 6.17
C ALA A 116 30.06 15.43 4.76
N LYS A 117 29.07 14.57 4.49
CA LYS A 117 28.33 14.53 3.23
C LYS A 117 26.95 15.13 3.46
N ASP A 118 26.49 15.99 2.56
CA ASP A 118 25.09 16.41 2.53
C ASP A 118 24.22 15.19 2.19
N TRP A 119 23.51 14.68 3.20
CA TRP A 119 22.60 13.55 3.04
C TRP A 119 21.29 13.99 2.40
N GLU A 120 20.81 13.21 1.44
CA GLU A 120 19.53 13.46 0.80
C GLU A 120 18.37 13.11 1.74
N TYR A 121 17.15 13.52 1.38
CA TYR A 121 15.94 13.22 2.18
C TYR A 121 15.80 11.72 2.48
N LYS A 122 16.08 10.88 1.48
CA LYS A 122 15.97 9.42 1.59
C LYS A 122 17.03 8.85 2.55
N ASP A 123 18.23 9.41 2.55
CA ASP A 123 19.31 9.01 3.45
C ASP A 123 18.95 9.36 4.89
N LEU A 124 18.54 10.61 5.12
CA LEU A 124 18.08 11.07 6.42
C LEU A 124 16.88 10.26 6.92
N ARG A 125 15.93 9.93 6.03
CA ARG A 125 14.79 9.08 6.38
C ARG A 125 15.25 7.69 6.77
N SER A 126 16.20 7.12 6.03
CA SER A 126 16.75 5.79 6.34
C SER A 126 17.40 5.79 7.72
N VAL A 127 18.14 6.86 8.05
CA VAL A 127 18.73 7.05 9.38
C VAL A 127 17.65 7.20 10.45
N ALA A 128 16.63 8.03 10.22
CA ALA A 128 15.50 8.19 11.15
C ALA A 128 14.83 6.84 11.48
N LEU A 129 14.64 5.99 10.46
CA LEU A 129 14.08 4.64 10.63
C LEU A 129 15.05 3.67 11.32
N SER A 130 16.36 3.90 11.26
CA SER A 130 17.37 3.06 11.93
C SER A 130 17.59 3.44 13.39
N VAL A 131 17.52 4.73 13.73
CA VAL A 131 17.80 5.22 15.09
C VAL A 131 16.62 5.10 16.05
N SER A 132 15.40 4.94 15.52
CA SER A 132 14.16 4.83 16.30
C SER A 132 13.34 3.63 15.83
N THR A 133 13.14 2.67 16.73
CA THR A 133 12.30 1.48 16.48
C THR A 133 10.85 1.87 16.26
N GLU A 134 10.37 2.90 16.97
CA GLU A 134 9.01 3.44 16.83
C GLU A 134 8.83 4.14 15.48
N ALA A 135 9.81 4.96 15.06
CA ALA A 135 9.79 5.58 13.73
C ALA A 135 9.75 4.50 12.63
N ALA A 136 10.53 3.43 12.79
CA ALA A 136 10.55 2.29 11.88
C ALA A 136 9.20 1.58 11.82
N SER A 137 8.58 1.35 12.97
CA SER A 137 7.28 0.70 13.12
C SER A 137 6.17 1.51 12.43
N LEU A 138 6.04 2.79 12.79
CA LEU A 138 5.04 3.70 12.21
C LEU A 138 5.25 3.91 10.70
N GLY A 139 6.51 4.11 10.28
CA GLY A 139 6.86 4.28 8.87
C GLY A 139 6.46 3.08 8.03
N ARG A 140 6.74 1.85 8.51
CA ARG A 140 6.32 0.61 7.84
C ARG A 140 4.80 0.45 7.83
N ARG A 141 4.12 0.72 8.96
CA ARG A 141 2.65 0.61 9.06
C ARG A 141 1.94 1.52 8.07
N PHE A 142 2.34 2.80 7.99
CA PHE A 142 1.73 3.73 7.04
C PHE A 142 2.05 3.35 5.58
N MET A 143 3.28 2.88 5.31
CA MET A 143 3.61 2.38 3.96
C MET A 143 2.75 1.17 3.59
N PHE A 144 2.58 0.22 4.51
CA PHE A 144 1.73 -0.96 4.31
C PHE A 144 0.28 -0.56 3.99
N ILE A 145 -0.33 0.33 4.78
CA ILE A 145 -1.70 0.81 4.52
C ILE A 145 -1.79 1.50 3.15
N SER A 146 -0.77 2.30 2.79
CA SER A 146 -0.72 2.95 1.48
C SER A 146 -0.73 1.93 0.34
N LEU A 147 0.13 0.92 0.42
CA LEU A 147 0.21 -0.16 -0.57
C LEU A 147 -1.10 -0.94 -0.64
N LEU A 148 -1.70 -1.29 0.50
CA LEU A 148 -2.98 -1.99 0.56
C LEU A 148 -4.09 -1.19 -0.14
N CYS A 149 -4.23 0.10 0.17
CA CYS A 149 -5.19 0.98 -0.48
C CYS A 149 -4.96 1.07 -2.00
N ASN A 150 -3.71 1.22 -2.44
CA ASN A 150 -3.37 1.31 -3.86
C ASN A 150 -3.60 -0.02 -4.60
N GLY A 151 -3.29 -1.15 -3.97
CA GLY A 151 -3.53 -2.49 -4.53
C GLY A 151 -5.02 -2.76 -4.69
N VAL A 152 -5.81 -2.56 -3.63
CA VAL A 152 -7.28 -2.74 -3.67
C VAL A 152 -7.93 -1.75 -4.64
N GLY A 153 -7.52 -0.49 -4.61
CA GLY A 153 -8.02 0.51 -5.56
C GLY A 153 -7.74 0.11 -7.02
N THR A 154 -6.58 -0.47 -7.29
CA THR A 154 -6.23 -0.96 -8.64
C THR A 154 -7.08 -2.16 -9.03
N ALA A 155 -7.33 -3.10 -8.12
CA ALA A 155 -8.26 -4.21 -8.36
C ALA A 155 -9.66 -3.69 -8.72
N LEU A 156 -10.19 -2.74 -7.96
CA LEU A 156 -11.51 -2.15 -8.22
C LEU A 156 -11.56 -1.37 -9.54
N ALA A 157 -10.50 -0.65 -9.89
CA ALA A 157 -10.41 0.04 -11.17
C ALA A 157 -10.46 -0.95 -12.34
N ILE A 158 -9.69 -2.06 -12.26
CA ILE A 158 -9.74 -3.12 -13.28
C ILE A 158 -11.15 -3.71 -13.37
N LEU A 159 -11.76 -4.07 -12.24
CA LEU A 159 -13.13 -4.60 -12.22
C LEU A 159 -14.13 -3.62 -12.84
N ALA A 160 -13.99 -2.32 -12.59
CA ALA A 160 -14.88 -1.33 -13.19
C ALA A 160 -14.73 -1.24 -14.71
N PHE A 161 -13.49 -1.25 -15.21
CA PHE A 161 -13.21 -1.23 -16.64
C PHE A 161 -13.64 -2.51 -17.34
N ASP A 162 -13.36 -3.66 -16.72
CA ASP A 162 -13.78 -4.96 -17.22
C ASP A 162 -15.31 -5.05 -17.30
N PHE A 163 -16.00 -4.68 -16.22
CA PHE A 163 -17.46 -4.66 -16.16
C PHE A 163 -18.07 -3.74 -17.23
N ALA A 164 -17.53 -2.53 -17.38
CA ALA A 164 -18.00 -1.57 -18.38
C ALA A 164 -17.75 -2.09 -19.81
N ALA A 165 -16.57 -2.66 -20.08
CA ALA A 165 -16.23 -3.22 -21.38
C ALA A 165 -17.12 -4.42 -21.73
N CYS A 166 -17.32 -5.34 -20.80
CA CYS A 166 -18.20 -6.49 -20.99
C CYS A 166 -19.66 -6.06 -21.16
N SER A 167 -20.15 -5.10 -20.36
CA SER A 167 -21.53 -4.60 -20.47
C SER A 167 -21.82 -3.96 -21.84
N LEU A 168 -20.83 -3.28 -22.43
CA LEU A 168 -20.99 -2.55 -23.69
C LEU A 168 -20.69 -3.39 -24.93
N LEU A 169 -19.70 -4.28 -24.87
CA LEU A 169 -19.16 -4.97 -26.04
C LEU A 169 -19.49 -6.47 -26.06
N PHE A 170 -19.54 -7.11 -24.89
CA PHE A 170 -19.64 -8.56 -24.76
C PHE A 170 -20.54 -8.98 -23.58
N PRO A 171 -21.82 -8.58 -23.56
CA PRO A 171 -22.70 -8.81 -22.40
C PRO A 171 -22.86 -10.30 -22.06
N GLN A 172 -22.67 -11.20 -23.03
CA GLN A 172 -22.69 -12.64 -22.84
C GLN A 172 -21.57 -13.18 -21.92
N LEU A 173 -20.52 -12.39 -21.65
CA LEU A 173 -19.45 -12.76 -20.70
C LEU A 173 -19.80 -12.42 -19.25
N LEU A 174 -20.89 -11.69 -19.00
CA LEU A 174 -21.35 -11.36 -17.67
C LEU A 174 -22.34 -12.41 -17.17
N PHE A 175 -22.25 -12.73 -15.90
CA PHE A 175 -23.26 -13.54 -15.24
C PHE A 175 -24.59 -12.77 -15.23
N ALA A 176 -25.66 -13.43 -15.68
CA ALA A 176 -26.98 -12.83 -15.72
C ALA A 176 -27.55 -12.75 -14.30
N TYR A 177 -27.62 -11.53 -13.76
CA TYR A 177 -28.29 -11.25 -12.49
C TYR A 177 -29.72 -10.79 -12.75
N ASP A 178 -30.69 -11.43 -12.08
CA ASP A 178 -32.13 -11.13 -12.24
C ASP A 178 -32.47 -9.66 -11.92
N HIS A 179 -31.72 -9.03 -11.02
CA HIS A 179 -31.94 -7.65 -10.55
C HIS A 179 -30.61 -6.88 -10.47
N ALA A 180 -29.91 -6.75 -11.61
CA ALA A 180 -28.70 -5.94 -11.68
C ALA A 180 -29.02 -4.43 -11.57
N ALA A 181 -28.23 -3.70 -10.78
CA ALA A 181 -28.24 -2.25 -10.86
C ALA A 181 -27.81 -1.80 -12.27
N PRO A 182 -28.25 -0.62 -12.74
CA PRO A 182 -27.77 -0.07 -14.01
C PRO A 182 -26.25 -0.09 -14.06
N TRP A 183 -25.68 -0.62 -15.15
CA TRP A 183 -24.24 -0.87 -15.27
C TRP A 183 -23.41 0.40 -15.00
N LEU A 184 -23.92 1.56 -15.42
CA LEU A 184 -23.26 2.85 -15.20
C LEU A 184 -23.11 3.18 -13.71
N ILE A 185 -24.13 2.90 -12.89
CA ILE A 185 -24.09 3.17 -11.45
C ILE A 185 -23.04 2.28 -10.79
N GLN A 186 -22.97 1.01 -11.17
CA GLN A 186 -22.00 0.07 -10.62
C GLN A 186 -20.56 0.43 -11.03
N ALA A 187 -20.34 0.83 -12.29
CA ALA A 187 -19.04 1.31 -12.77
C ALA A 187 -18.60 2.59 -12.02
N ILE A 188 -19.51 3.55 -11.84
CA ILE A 188 -19.24 4.79 -11.09
C ILE A 188 -18.93 4.47 -9.62
N LEU A 189 -19.66 3.54 -8.99
CA LEU A 189 -19.40 3.16 -7.61
C LEU A 189 -18.02 2.52 -7.44
N LEU A 190 -17.67 1.56 -8.31
CA LEU A 190 -16.36 0.90 -8.27
C LEU A 190 -15.21 1.90 -8.50
N LEU A 191 -15.34 2.78 -9.51
CA LEU A 191 -14.34 3.82 -9.77
C LEU A 191 -14.28 4.86 -8.64
N GLY A 192 -15.41 5.26 -8.08
CA GLY A 192 -15.48 6.20 -6.97
C GLY A 192 -14.76 5.68 -5.73
N ILE A 193 -15.00 4.41 -5.37
CA ILE A 193 -14.29 3.75 -4.26
C ILE A 193 -12.80 3.60 -4.60
N ALA A 194 -12.45 3.21 -5.82
CA ALA A 194 -11.05 3.12 -6.25
C ALA A 194 -10.31 4.46 -6.08
N LEU A 195 -10.93 5.57 -6.54
CA LEU A 195 -10.39 6.91 -6.39
C LEU A 195 -10.24 7.31 -4.91
N ALA A 196 -11.24 7.03 -4.08
CA ALA A 196 -11.15 7.29 -2.65
C ALA A 196 -9.99 6.51 -2.00
N LEU A 197 -9.79 5.25 -2.38
CA LEU A 197 -8.67 4.43 -1.91
C LEU A 197 -7.33 4.97 -2.38
N PHE A 198 -7.18 5.40 -3.64
CA PHE A 198 -5.94 6.04 -4.10
C PHE A 198 -5.63 7.31 -3.30
N LYS A 199 -6.62 8.16 -3.06
CA LYS A 199 -6.44 9.36 -2.21
C LYS A 199 -6.04 9.01 -0.79
N HIS A 200 -6.63 7.97 -0.21
CA HIS A 200 -6.24 7.51 1.10
C HIS A 200 -4.81 6.94 1.11
N GLY A 201 -4.45 6.21 0.06
CA GLY A 201 -3.11 5.69 -0.19
C GLY A 201 -2.05 6.79 -0.25
N GLU A 202 -2.32 7.90 -0.93
CA GLU A 202 -1.45 9.09 -1.00
C GLU A 202 -1.22 9.72 0.37
N VAL A 203 -2.27 9.88 1.16
CA VAL A 203 -2.19 10.46 2.52
C VAL A 203 -1.28 9.60 3.40
N PHE A 204 -1.46 8.27 3.37
CA PHE A 204 -0.62 7.37 4.15
C PHE A 204 0.81 7.26 3.61
N TYR A 205 1.01 7.35 2.30
CA TYR A 205 2.35 7.45 1.73
C TYR A 205 3.08 8.68 2.25
N SER A 206 2.42 9.85 2.22
CA SER A 206 2.98 11.11 2.74
C SER A 206 3.34 11.00 4.23
N ARG A 207 2.48 10.38 5.04
CA ARG A 207 2.77 10.10 6.47
C ARG A 207 3.96 9.14 6.63
N ALA A 208 4.01 8.05 5.86
CA ALA A 208 5.12 7.10 5.87
C ALA A 208 6.47 7.73 5.50
N MET A 209 6.44 8.79 4.68
CA MET A 209 7.62 9.51 4.25
C MET A 209 8.05 10.60 5.23
N ALA A 210 7.14 11.24 5.95
CA ALA A 210 7.45 12.41 6.78
C ALA A 210 7.45 12.16 8.30
N THR A 211 6.55 11.32 8.82
CA THR A 211 6.42 11.06 10.27
C THR A 211 7.66 10.45 10.93
N PRO A 212 8.49 9.63 10.26
CA PRO A 212 9.69 9.08 10.91
C PRO A 212 10.63 10.14 11.49
N PHE A 213 10.73 11.31 10.87
CA PHE A 213 11.61 12.39 11.35
C PHE A 213 11.21 12.95 12.71
N SER A 214 9.92 13.25 12.91
CA SER A 214 9.44 13.79 14.19
C SER A 214 9.62 12.80 15.33
N VAL A 215 9.40 11.51 15.07
CA VAL A 215 9.54 10.45 16.08
C VAL A 215 11.01 10.26 16.44
N ALA A 216 11.88 10.14 15.44
CA ALA A 216 13.30 9.98 15.65
C ALA A 216 13.94 11.20 16.33
N ALA A 217 13.54 12.43 15.94
CA ALA A 217 14.03 13.64 16.58
C ALA A 217 13.60 13.74 18.05
N ALA A 218 12.35 13.37 18.37
CA ALA A 218 11.88 13.33 19.75
C ALA A 218 12.67 12.30 20.57
N GLU A 219 12.84 11.08 20.06
CA GLU A 219 13.55 10.01 20.76
C GLU A 219 15.03 10.37 21.01
N LEU A 220 15.71 10.97 20.03
CA LEU A 220 17.09 11.44 20.20
C LEU A 220 17.20 12.56 21.24
N LYS A 221 16.26 13.51 21.26
CA LYS A 221 16.23 14.58 22.26
C LYS A 221 16.01 14.02 23.67
N PHE A 222 14.99 13.18 23.87
CA PHE A 222 14.73 12.59 25.19
C PHE A 222 15.87 11.71 25.69
N LYS A 223 16.51 10.93 24.81
CA LYS A 223 17.70 10.12 25.17
C LYS A 223 18.88 11.00 25.58
N ARG A 224 19.07 12.16 24.94
CA ARG A 224 20.13 13.11 25.30
C ARG A 224 19.88 13.72 26.67
N ASP A 225 18.65 14.15 26.94
CA ASP A 225 18.29 14.79 28.21
C ASP A 225 18.37 13.79 29.38
N ALA A 226 18.07 12.52 29.15
CA ALA A 226 18.24 11.46 30.14
C ALA A 226 19.71 11.14 30.46
N ASN A 227 20.62 11.28 29.50
CA ASN A 227 22.06 11.02 29.68
C ASN A 227 22.83 12.26 30.19
N ALA A 228 22.20 13.42 30.28
CA ALA A 228 22.78 14.67 30.78
C ALA A 228 22.51 14.91 32.28
N ASN A 229 21.70 14.05 32.91
CA ASN A 229 21.45 13.99 34.35
C ASN A 229 22.19 12.80 34.97
#